data_AF-E7DQ03-F1
#
_entry.id   AF-E7DQ03-F1
#
_cell.length_a   1.000
_cell.length_b   1.000
_cell.length_c   1.000
_cell.angle_alpha   90.00
_cell.angle_beta   90.00
_cell.angle_gamma   90.00
#
_symmetry.space_group_name_H-M   'P 1'
#
loop_
_entity.id
_entity.type
_entity.pdbx_description
1 polymer ?
#
loop_
_entity_poly.entity_id
_entity_poly.type
_entity_poly.pdbx_seq_one_letter_code
_entity_poly.pdbx_strand_id
1 'polypeptide(L)' 'MTPEQKQALQEHIQAMPTAGYANAKILYEDTTPERLTSLAGIEEAVRSQMQKHVMPEVGVFLSKRLRAQKQGINDD' A
#
# COMPACT_ATOMS: atom_id res chain seq x y z
N MET A 1 -5.41 -14.51 2.42
CA MET A 1 -4.00 -14.77 2.07
C MET A 1 -3.71 -16.22 2.38
N THR A 2 -3.09 -16.94 1.45
CA THR A 2 -2.50 -18.25 1.75
C THR A 2 -1.28 -18.07 2.67
N PRO A 3 -0.79 -19.14 3.32
CA PRO A 3 0.44 -19.09 4.13
C PRO A 3 1.63 -18.53 3.33
N GLU A 4 1.76 -18.93 2.06
CA GLU A 4 2.83 -18.49 1.15
C GLU A 4 2.68 -17.01 0.77
N GLN A 5 1.45 -16.55 0.55
CA GLN A 5 1.18 -15.12 0.31
C GLN A 5 1.49 -14.28 1.54
N LYS A 6 1.20 -14.80 2.74
CA LYS A 6 1.51 -14.13 4.00
C LYS A 6 3.02 -14.08 4.22
N GLN A 7 3.73 -15.17 3.97
CA GLN A 7 5.19 -15.28 4.01
C GLN A 7 5.82 -14.27 3.02
N ALA A 8 5.39 -14.26 1.76
CA ALA A 8 5.90 -13.34 0.75
C ALA A 8 5.62 -11.87 1.10
N LEU A 9 4.43 -11.56 1.62
CA LEU A 9 4.12 -10.22 2.12
C LEU A 9 5.05 -9.84 3.28
N GLN A 10 5.30 -10.76 4.20
CA GLN A 10 6.14 -10.54 5.36
C GLN A 10 7.61 -10.40 4.98
N GLU A 11 8.08 -11.17 3.99
CA GLU A 11 9.40 -11.05 3.37
C GLU A 11 9.54 -9.73 2.61
N HIS A 12 8.52 -9.26 1.89
CA HIS A 12 8.54 -7.94 1.25
C HIS A 12 8.56 -6.80 2.29
N ILE A 13 7.80 -6.93 3.38
CA ILE A 13 7.84 -5.99 4.51
C ILE A 13 9.22 -5.98 5.19
N GLN A 14 9.84 -7.16 5.36
CA GLN A 14 11.12 -7.32 6.07
C GLN A 14 12.36 -7.06 5.20
N ALA A 15 12.31 -7.37 3.90
CA ALA A 15 13.38 -7.09 2.93
C ALA A 15 13.43 -5.61 2.53
N MET A 16 12.42 -4.83 2.91
CA MET A 16 12.37 -3.37 2.83
C MET A 16 12.53 -2.71 4.22
N PRO A 17 13.57 -3.03 5.02
CA PRO A 17 13.74 -2.40 6.34
C PRO A 17 13.99 -0.89 6.22
N THR A 18 14.37 -0.40 5.03
CA THR A 18 14.47 1.02 4.70
C THR A 18 13.19 1.61 4.11
N ALA A 19 12.40 0.88 3.33
CA ALA A 19 11.26 1.49 2.62
C ALA A 19 9.93 1.42 3.41
N GLY A 20 9.70 0.39 4.24
CA GLY A 20 8.60 0.42 5.20
C GLY A 20 8.79 1.53 6.24
N TYR A 21 10.03 1.67 6.73
CA TYR A 21 10.44 2.71 7.67
C TYR A 21 10.52 4.09 7.00
N ALA A 22 11.00 4.20 5.75
CA ALA A 22 11.04 5.48 5.03
C ALA A 22 9.62 5.94 4.70
N ASN A 23 8.71 5.05 4.30
CA ASN A 23 7.32 5.41 4.13
C ASN A 23 6.75 5.87 5.47
N ALA A 24 6.84 5.08 6.53
CA ALA A 24 6.36 5.49 7.85
C ALA A 24 6.98 6.82 8.35
N LYS A 25 8.26 7.07 8.08
CA LYS A 25 8.98 8.30 8.40
C LYS A 25 8.51 9.49 7.56
N ILE A 26 8.36 9.31 6.26
CA ILE A 26 7.82 10.34 5.35
C ILE A 26 6.37 10.66 5.73
N LEU A 27 5.57 9.64 6.04
CA LEU A 27 4.19 9.82 6.49
C LEU A 27 4.13 10.52 7.85
N TYR A 28 5.07 10.23 8.75
CA TYR A 28 5.22 10.92 10.03
C TYR A 28 5.64 12.39 9.84
N GLU A 29 6.59 12.67 8.94
CA GLU A 29 7.05 14.03 8.62
C GLU A 29 6.00 14.88 7.88
N ASP A 30 5.15 14.25 7.05
CA ASP A 30 4.05 14.89 6.30
C ASP A 30 2.74 14.98 7.11
N THR A 31 2.73 14.53 8.37
CA THR A 31 1.57 14.60 9.26
C THR A 31 1.82 15.62 10.37
N THR A 32 0.86 16.51 10.62
CA THR A 32 1.01 17.49 11.70
C THR A 32 1.05 16.78 13.06
N PRO A 33 1.95 17.18 13.98
CA PRO A 33 2.15 16.47 15.25
C PRO A 33 0.88 16.31 16.07
N GLU A 34 -0.07 17.24 15.97
CA GLU A 34 -1.35 17.22 16.69
C GLU A 34 -2.20 16.00 16.30
N ARG A 35 -2.09 15.52 15.05
CA ARG A 35 -2.84 14.36 14.56
C ARG A 35 -2.27 13.03 15.07
N LEU A 36 -1.03 13.01 15.55
CA LEU A 36 -0.38 11.79 16.03
C LEU A 36 -0.54 11.58 17.55
N THR A 37 -1.38 12.40 18.20
CA THR A 37 -1.60 12.35 19.65
C THR A 37 -2.70 11.38 20.09
N SER A 38 -3.48 10.86 19.14
CA SER A 38 -4.58 9.92 19.41
C SER A 38 -4.62 8.81 18.35
N LEU A 39 -5.15 7.65 18.72
CA LEU A 39 -5.33 6.53 17.79
C LEU A 39 -6.20 6.92 16.58
N ALA A 40 -7.24 7.73 16.81
CA ALA A 40 -8.11 8.23 15.74
C ALA A 40 -7.34 9.11 14.74
N GLY A 41 -6.53 10.05 15.24
CA GLY A 41 -5.75 10.92 14.37
C GLY A 41 -4.63 10.18 13.63
N ILE A 42 -4.03 9.17 14.27
CA ILE A 42 -3.05 8.27 13.62
C ILE A 42 -3.73 7.48 12.49
N GLU A 43 -4.91 6.93 12.73
CA GLU A 43 -5.68 6.17 11.73
C GLU A 43 -6.05 7.05 10.53
N GLU A 44 -6.55 8.28 10.79
CA GLU A 44 -6.87 9.24 9.74
C GLU A 44 -5.64 9.63 8.91
N ALA A 45 -4.52 9.90 9.56
CA ALA A 45 -3.27 10.24 8.89
C ALA A 45 -2.79 9.09 7.99
N VAL A 46 -2.74 7.86 8.53
CA VAL A 46 -2.34 6.67 7.76
C VAL A 46 -3.30 6.44 6.57
N ARG A 47 -4.61 6.56 6.79
CA ARG A 47 -5.62 6.40 5.73
C ARG A 47 -5.43 7.42 4.62
N SER A 48 -5.23 8.70 4.96
CA SER A 48 -5.00 9.77 3.99
C SER A 48 -3.78 9.49 3.11
N GLN A 49 -2.68 9.06 3.75
CA GLN A 49 -1.44 8.76 3.06
C GLN A 49 -1.55 7.52 2.15
N MET A 50 -2.24 6.48 2.61
CA MET A 50 -2.57 5.31 1.79
C MET A 50 -3.38 5.69 0.55
N GLN A 51 -4.40 6.56 0.72
CA GLN A 51 -5.22 7.04 -0.40
C GLN A 51 -4.42 7.86 -1.40
N LYS A 52 -3.55 8.76 -0.92
CA LYS A 52 -2.79 9.67 -1.78
C LYS A 52 -1.66 8.97 -2.55
N HIS A 53 -0.94 8.04 -1.91
CA HIS A 53 0.30 7.50 -2.46
C HIS A 53 0.23 6.03 -2.87
N VAL A 54 -0.62 5.21 -2.23
CA VAL A 54 -0.63 3.76 -2.45
C VAL A 54 -1.79 3.31 -3.33
N MET A 55 -2.99 3.86 -3.11
CA MET A 55 -4.17 3.50 -3.91
C MET A 55 -4.04 3.75 -5.41
N PRO A 56 -3.34 4.78 -5.91
CA PRO A 56 -3.11 4.93 -7.36
C PRO A 56 -2.37 3.73 -7.97
N GLU A 57 -1.32 3.24 -7.32
CA GLU A 57 -0.55 2.08 -7.79
C GLU A 57 -1.39 0.80 -7.76
N VAL A 58 -2.22 0.63 -6.73
CA VAL A 58 -3.20 -0.47 -6.67
C VAL A 58 -4.18 -0.38 -7.84
N GLY A 59 -4.69 0.82 -8.16
CA GLY A 59 -5.57 1.05 -9.30
C GLY A 59 -4.94 0.69 -10.64
N VAL A 60 -3.66 1.06 -10.85
CA VAL A 60 -2.88 0.68 -12.04
C VAL A 60 -2.72 -0.84 -12.13
N PHE A 61 -2.35 -1.49 -11.02
CA PHE A 61 -2.20 -2.94 -10.97
C PHE A 61 -3.49 -3.67 -11.35
N LEU A 62 -4.62 -3.28 -10.74
CA LEU A 62 -5.93 -3.88 -11.03
C LEU A 62 -6.35 -3.64 -12.48
N SER A 63 -6.11 -2.44 -13.02
CA SER A 63 -6.40 -2.10 -14.42
C SER A 63 -5.61 -2.99 -15.39
N LYS A 64 -4.33 -3.25 -15.10
CA LYS A 64 -3.49 -4.16 -15.90
C LYS A 64 -4.03 -5.59 -15.85
N ARG A 65 -4.42 -6.08 -14.67
CA ARG A 65 -5.01 -7.43 -14.51
C ARG A 65 -6.31 -7.58 -15.30
N LEU A 66 -7.20 -6.58 -15.25
CA LEU A 66 -8.44 -6.59 -16.01
C LEU A 66 -8.20 -6.61 -17.53
N ARG A 67 -7.22 -5.85 -18.02
CA ARG A 67 -6.85 -5.87 -19.45
C ARG A 67 -6.31 -7.22 -19.88
N ALA A 68 -5.41 -7.81 -19.08
CA ALA A 68 -4.85 -9.14 -19.36
C ALA A 68 -5.94 -10.22 -19.42
N GLN A 69 -6.92 -10.17 -18.52
CA GLN A 69 -8.06 -11.08 -18.55
C GLN A 69 -8.89 -10.92 -19.84
N LYS A 70 -9.16 -9.68 -20.28
CA LYS A 70 -9.94 -9.43 -21.50
C LYS A 70 -9.20 -9.85 -22.78
N GLN A 71 -7.88 -9.69 -22.83
CA GLN A 71 -7.07 -10.08 -23.99
C GLN A 71 -7.00 -11.61 -24.13
N GLY A 72 -6.91 -12.35 -23.02
CA GLY A 72 -6.97 -13.82 -23.05
C GLY A 72 -8.36 -14.41 -23.32
N ILE A 73 -9.42 -13.58 -23.43
CA ILE A 73 -10.78 -13.99 -23.83
C ILE A 73 -11.02 -13.75 -25.33
N ASN A 74 -10.16 -12.97 -25.99
CA ASN A 74 -10.33 -12.56 -27.39
C ASN A 74 -9.51 -13.41 -28.40
N ASP A 75 -8.80 -14.45 -27.93
CA ASP A 75 -7.98 -15.35 -28.76
C ASP A 75 -8.67 -16.72 -29.02
N ASP A 76 -10.00 -16.80 -28.87
CA ASP A 76 -10.85 -17.96 -29.24
C ASP A 76 -11.71 -17.68 -30.49
#